data_AF-A0AAV5T029-F1
#
_entry.id   AF-A0AAV5T029-F1
#
_cell.length_a   1.000
_cell.length_b   1.000
_cell.length_c   1.000
_cell.angle_alpha   90.00
_cell.angle_beta   90.00
_cell.angle_gamma   90.00
#
_symmetry.space_group_name_H-M   'P 1'
#
loop_
_entity.id
_entity.type
_entity.pdbx_description
1 polymer ?
#
loop_
_entity_poly.entity_id
_entity_poly.type
_entity_poly.pdbx_seq_one_letter_code
_entity_poly.pdbx_strand_id
1 'polypeptide(L)'
;VPMGDALKRQIKRIQDSWFITVIGFLLEYWFEITIAILSSLLMYLLVVRLLGNFLDRIYKMCFNYGGSLEAMRKQLEADHGDLWDKPEFCIAYLKMHDAYQNFLNTARTDAGGKLRRDTAYEHFATVNIAG
;
A
#
# COMPACT_ATOMS: atom_id res chain seq x y z
N VAL A 1 13.57 47.58 51.69
CA VAL A 1 12.67 46.53 51.16
C VAL A 1 12.53 46.64 49.63
N PRO A 2 13.56 46.31 48.81
CA PRO A 2 13.46 46.39 47.34
C PRO A 2 13.47 45.02 46.63
N MET A 3 13.76 43.95 47.37
CA MET A 3 14.00 42.61 46.79
C MET A 3 12.70 41.88 46.41
N GLY A 4 11.60 42.13 47.14
CA GLY A 4 10.29 41.53 46.86
C GLY A 4 9.64 42.05 45.57
N ASP A 5 9.83 43.33 45.24
CA ASP A 5 9.23 43.96 44.05
C ASP A 5 9.99 43.63 42.76
N ALA A 6 11.29 43.33 42.86
CA ALA A 6 12.07 42.80 41.75
C ALA A 6 11.65 41.36 41.41
N LEU A 7 11.44 40.53 42.43
CA LEU A 7 10.99 39.15 42.29
C LEU A 7 9.58 39.07 41.69
N LYS A 8 8.63 39.89 42.19
CA LYS A 8 7.27 40.01 41.64
C LYS A 8 7.26 40.43 40.16
N ARG A 9 8.13 41.37 39.76
CA ARG A 9 8.24 41.81 38.37
C ARG A 9 8.87 40.77 37.44
N GLN A 10 9.73 39.89 37.95
CA GLN A 10 10.24 38.76 37.17
C GLN A 10 9.19 37.65 37.04
N ILE A 11 8.49 37.32 38.13
CA ILE A 11 7.39 36.34 38.11
C ILE A 11 6.29 36.80 37.15
N LYS A 12 5.90 38.08 37.17
CA LYS A 12 4.90 38.62 36.24
C LYS A 12 5.36 38.54 34.78
N ARG A 13 6.64 38.80 34.46
CA ARG A 13 7.18 38.65 33.10
C ARG A 13 7.25 37.19 32.64
N ILE A 14 7.48 36.27 33.57
CA ILE A 14 7.46 34.83 33.30
C ILE A 14 6.01 34.35 33.09
N GLN A 15 5.07 34.87 33.88
CA GLN A 15 3.63 34.59 33.78
C GLN A 15 2.98 35.19 32.53
N ASP A 16 3.42 36.38 32.10
CA ASP A 16 3.04 37.02 30.83
C ASP A 16 3.81 36.42 29.63
N SER A 17 4.70 35.45 29.87
CA SER A 17 5.39 34.75 28.80
C SER A 17 4.38 33.86 28.08
N TRP A 18 4.30 34.03 26.76
CA TRP A 18 3.52 33.17 25.85
C TRP A 18 3.74 31.67 26.12
N PHE A 19 4.91 31.29 26.65
CA PHE A 19 5.24 29.93 27.05
C PHE A 19 4.36 29.38 28.19
N ILE A 20 4.05 30.17 29.23
CA ILE A 20 3.17 29.73 30.32
C ILE A 20 1.73 29.62 29.84
N THR A 21 1.29 30.53 28.97
CA THR A 21 -0.04 30.44 28.33
C THR A 21 -0.17 29.19 27.48
N VAL A 22 0.84 28.85 26.69
CA VAL A 22 0.86 27.63 25.86
C VAL A 22 0.90 26.37 26.73
N ILE A 23 1.70 26.34 27.80
CA ILE A 23 1.73 25.20 28.73
C ILE A 23 0.41 25.04 29.47
N GLY A 24 -0.19 26.15 29.92
CA GLY A 24 -1.52 26.14 30.55
C GLY A 24 -2.56 25.55 29.62
N PHE A 25 -2.58 25.99 28.37
CA PHE A 25 -3.46 25.44 27.33
C PHE A 25 -3.20 23.95 27.06
N LEU A 26 -1.92 23.55 26.95
CA LEU A 26 -1.55 22.15 26.75
C LEU A 26 -1.97 21.26 27.93
N LEU A 27 -1.89 21.74 29.16
CA LEU A 27 -2.31 21.01 30.37
C LEU A 27 -3.82 21.03 30.60
N GLU A 28 -4.52 22.06 30.14
CA GLU A 28 -5.98 22.14 30.23
C GLU A 28 -6.63 21.20 29.21
N TYR A 29 -6.10 21.16 27.99
CA TYR A 29 -6.66 20.39 26.87
C TYR A 29 -5.82 19.16 26.46
N TRP A 30 -4.95 18.65 27.35
CA TRP A 30 -4.05 17.55 27.02
C TRP A 30 -4.78 16.30 26.52
N PHE A 31 -5.97 16.05 27.05
CA PHE A 31 -6.79 14.89 26.72
C PHE A 31 -7.42 15.02 25.33
N GLU A 32 -8.00 16.18 25.02
CA GLU A 32 -8.58 16.50 23.71
C GLU A 32 -7.51 16.50 22.62
N ILE A 33 -6.32 17.05 22.91
CA ILE A 33 -5.18 17.05 22.00
C ILE A 33 -4.74 15.60 21.72
N THR A 34 -4.67 14.76 22.74
CA THR A 34 -4.30 13.34 22.57
C THR A 34 -5.33 12.60 21.71
N ILE A 35 -6.63 12.83 21.94
CA ILE A 35 -7.69 12.25 21.12
C ILE A 35 -7.64 12.77 19.68
N ALA A 36 -7.37 14.05 19.48
CA ALA A 36 -7.24 14.64 18.15
C ALA A 36 -6.06 14.02 17.37
N ILE A 37 -4.92 13.80 18.04
CA ILE A 37 -3.76 13.13 17.44
C ILE A 37 -4.09 11.67 17.09
N LEU A 38 -4.70 10.93 18.02
CA LEU A 38 -5.06 9.53 17.79
C LEU A 38 -6.09 9.38 16.67
N SER A 39 -7.10 10.24 16.64
CA SER A 39 -8.12 10.24 15.57
C SER A 39 -7.53 10.63 14.22
N SER A 40 -6.61 11.60 14.18
CA SER A 40 -5.88 11.97 12.97
C SER A 40 -5.02 10.80 12.44
N LEU A 41 -4.30 10.11 13.32
CA LEU A 41 -3.51 8.92 12.95
C LEU A 41 -4.40 7.80 12.42
N LEU A 42 -5.53 7.53 13.07
CA LEU A 42 -6.51 6.55 12.59
C LEU A 42 -7.06 6.92 11.21
N MET A 43 -7.39 8.19 11.00
CA MET A 43 -7.90 8.69 9.72
C MET A 43 -6.83 8.54 8.62
N TYR A 44 -5.59 8.91 8.91
CA TYR A 44 -4.46 8.74 8.00
C TYR A 44 -4.27 7.26 7.61
N LEU A 45 -4.28 6.34 8.58
CA LEU A 45 -4.16 4.91 8.32
C LEU A 45 -5.32 4.36 7.48
N LEU A 46 -6.55 4.80 7.75
CA LEU A 46 -7.73 4.44 6.96
C LEU A 46 -7.60 4.93 5.51
N VAL A 47 -7.21 6.18 5.33
CA VAL A 47 -7.00 6.80 4.01
C VAL A 47 -5.93 6.05 3.24
N VAL A 48 -4.73 5.86 3.82
CA VAL A 48 -3.63 5.14 3.14
C VAL A 48 -4.06 3.73 2.76
N ARG A 49 -4.76 3.01 3.65
CA ARG A 49 -5.19 1.63 3.38
C ARG A 49 -6.28 1.55 2.31
N LEU A 50 -7.25 2.47 2.33
CA LEU A 50 -8.35 2.49 1.37
C LEU A 50 -7.87 3.00 0.00
N LEU A 51 -7.20 4.14 -0.03
CA LEU A 51 -6.68 4.72 -1.28
C LEU A 51 -5.59 3.86 -1.89
N GLY A 52 -4.69 3.27 -1.10
CA GLY A 52 -3.63 2.40 -1.62
C GLY A 52 -4.20 1.21 -2.39
N ASN A 53 -5.17 0.50 -1.79
CA ASN A 53 -5.82 -0.64 -2.45
C ASN A 53 -6.67 -0.23 -3.65
N PHE A 54 -7.34 0.93 -3.57
CA PHE A 54 -8.17 1.43 -4.67
C PHE A 54 -7.33 1.88 -5.86
N LEU A 55 -6.26 2.65 -5.61
CA LEU A 55 -5.31 3.11 -6.62
C LEU A 55 -4.57 1.93 -7.25
N ASP A 56 -4.15 0.93 -6.47
CA ASP A 56 -3.53 -0.29 -7.02
C ASP A 56 -4.47 -1.05 -7.95
N ARG A 57 -5.76 -1.15 -7.60
CA ARG A 57 -6.76 -1.77 -8.47
C ARG A 57 -6.96 -1.00 -9.77
N ILE A 58 -7.04 0.34 -9.69
CA ILE A 58 -7.14 1.20 -10.88
C ILE A 58 -5.87 1.06 -11.73
N TYR A 59 -4.70 1.10 -11.11
CA TYR A 59 -3.42 0.93 -11.79
C TYR A 59 -3.41 -0.36 -12.61
N LYS A 60 -3.72 -1.50 -12.00
CA LYS A 60 -3.75 -2.80 -12.69
C LYS A 60 -4.80 -2.87 -13.80
N MET A 61 -5.91 -2.15 -13.65
CA MET A 61 -6.93 -2.01 -14.68
C MET A 61 -6.42 -1.15 -15.85
N CYS A 62 -5.81 0.00 -15.58
CA CYS A 62 -5.22 0.89 -16.58
C CYS A 62 -4.09 0.21 -17.38
N PHE A 63 -3.26 -0.59 -16.72
CA PHE A 63 -2.20 -1.38 -17.36
C PHE A 63 -2.69 -2.71 -17.95
N ASN A 64 -4.00 -2.94 -17.96
CA ASN A 64 -4.64 -4.12 -18.57
C ASN A 64 -3.97 -5.44 -18.19
N TYR A 65 -3.74 -5.65 -16.89
CA TYR A 65 -3.15 -6.89 -16.38
C TYR A 65 -4.01 -8.11 -16.74
N GLY A 66 -5.34 -7.94 -16.72
CA GLY A 66 -6.28 -9.01 -17.12
C GLY A 66 -6.12 -9.41 -18.58
N GLY A 67 -6.08 -8.44 -19.50
CA GLY A 67 -5.89 -8.73 -20.93
C GLY A 67 -4.52 -9.33 -21.23
N SER A 68 -3.48 -8.90 -20.52
CA SER A 68 -2.12 -9.46 -20.69
C SER A 68 -2.05 -10.92 -20.20
N LEU A 69 -2.64 -11.22 -19.04
CA LEU A 69 -2.75 -12.60 -18.53
C LEU A 69 -3.58 -13.48 -19.45
N GLU A 70 -4.70 -12.98 -19.98
CA GLU A 70 -5.53 -13.72 -20.94
C GLU A 70 -4.77 -14.04 -22.24
N ALA A 71 -4.02 -13.08 -22.77
CA ALA A 71 -3.21 -13.29 -23.97
C ALA A 71 -2.10 -14.33 -23.75
N MET A 72 -1.40 -14.25 -22.61
CA MET A 72 -0.38 -15.24 -22.24
C MET A 72 -0.99 -16.63 -22.02
N ARG A 73 -2.13 -16.72 -21.32
CA ARG A 73 -2.85 -17.98 -21.12
C ARG A 73 -3.22 -18.63 -22.45
N LYS A 74 -3.80 -17.86 -23.38
CA LYS A 74 -4.15 -18.38 -24.72
C LYS A 74 -2.96 -18.95 -25.48
N GLN A 75 -1.78 -18.35 -25.33
CA GLN A 75 -0.56 -18.89 -25.96
C GLN A 75 -0.04 -20.14 -25.25
N LEU A 76 -0.21 -20.26 -23.93
CA LEU A 76 0.15 -21.47 -23.18
C LEU A 76 -0.81 -22.64 -23.45
N GLU A 77 -2.10 -22.35 -23.63
CA GLU A 77 -3.14 -23.34 -23.92
C GLU A 77 -3.27 -23.68 -25.41
N ALA A 78 -2.56 -22.95 -26.28
CA ALA A 78 -2.56 -23.24 -27.71
C ALA A 78 -1.94 -24.60 -27.99
N ASP A 79 -2.52 -25.32 -28.95
CA ASP A 79 -1.92 -26.54 -29.48
C ASP A 79 -0.74 -26.17 -30.39
N HIS A 80 0.45 -26.56 -29.96
CA HIS A 80 1.71 -26.27 -30.67
C HIS A 80 2.20 -27.46 -31.51
N GLY A 81 1.49 -28.58 -31.52
CA GLY A 81 1.74 -29.76 -32.37
C GLY A 81 3.23 -30.14 -32.48
N ASP A 82 3.74 -30.17 -33.70
CA ASP A 82 5.13 -30.58 -34.03
C ASP A 82 6.23 -29.68 -33.43
N LEU A 83 5.88 -28.54 -32.81
CA LEU A 83 6.86 -27.69 -32.13
C LEU A 83 7.38 -28.32 -30.84
N TRP A 84 6.64 -29.26 -30.23
CA TRP A 84 7.07 -29.99 -29.04
C TRP A 84 8.32 -30.85 -29.28
N ASP A 85 8.57 -31.27 -30.52
CA ASP A 85 9.77 -32.04 -30.88
C ASP A 85 11.04 -31.17 -30.97
N LYS A 86 10.90 -29.84 -30.93
CA LYS A 86 12.03 -28.90 -31.00
C LYS A 86 12.47 -28.49 -29.59
N PRO A 87 13.70 -28.82 -29.16
CA PRO A 87 14.17 -28.49 -27.81
C PRO A 87 14.20 -26.98 -27.54
N GLU A 88 14.48 -26.16 -28.56
CA GLU A 88 14.46 -24.70 -28.42
C GLU A 88 13.07 -24.17 -28.08
N PHE A 89 12.03 -24.78 -28.64
CA PHE A 89 10.65 -24.42 -28.38
C PHE A 89 10.26 -24.78 -26.94
N CYS A 90 10.59 -25.99 -26.48
CA CYS A 90 10.32 -26.42 -25.11
C CYS A 90 10.96 -25.48 -24.07
N ILE A 91 12.20 -25.04 -24.31
CA ILE A 91 12.87 -24.06 -23.43
C ILE A 91 12.17 -22.71 -23.46
N ALA A 92 11.77 -22.22 -24.64
CA ALA A 92 11.05 -20.96 -24.78
C ALA A 92 9.68 -21.02 -24.10
N TYR A 93 8.96 -22.14 -24.25
CA TYR A 93 7.67 -22.38 -23.61
C TYR A 93 7.78 -22.38 -22.08
N LEU A 94 8.78 -23.07 -21.52
CA LEU A 94 9.02 -23.07 -20.07
C LEU A 94 9.34 -21.67 -19.53
N LYS A 95 10.14 -20.89 -20.26
CA LYS A 95 10.42 -19.48 -19.91
C LYS A 95 9.16 -18.63 -19.95
N MET A 96 8.30 -18.85 -20.94
CA MET A 96 7.02 -18.16 -21.04
C MET A 96 6.09 -18.54 -19.87
N HIS A 97 6.03 -19.81 -19.50
CA HIS A 97 5.26 -20.27 -18.35
C HIS A 97 5.77 -19.64 -17.03
N ASP A 98 7.08 -19.58 -16.83
CA ASP A 98 7.67 -18.91 -15.66
C ASP A 98 7.36 -17.40 -15.64
N ALA A 99 7.48 -16.72 -16.78
CA ALA A 99 7.09 -15.32 -16.91
C ALA A 99 5.61 -15.10 -16.60
N TYR A 100 4.72 -16.00 -17.05
CA TYR A 100 3.30 -15.98 -16.75
C TYR A 100 3.02 -16.10 -15.25
N GLN A 101 3.67 -17.07 -14.56
CA GLN A 101 3.51 -17.24 -13.11
C GLN A 101 4.01 -16.02 -12.33
N ASN A 102 5.15 -15.45 -12.73
CA ASN A 102 5.68 -14.23 -12.13
C ASN A 102 4.74 -13.02 -12.33
N PHE A 103 4.18 -12.88 -13.53
CA PHE A 103 3.22 -11.83 -13.83
C PHE A 103 1.90 -12.01 -13.06
N LEU A 104 1.39 -13.25 -12.96
CA LEU A 104 0.23 -13.60 -12.16
C LEU A 104 0.44 -13.27 -10.67
N ASN A 105 1.60 -13.61 -10.11
CA ASN A 105 1.94 -13.28 -8.74
C ASN A 105 1.99 -11.76 -8.52
N THR A 106 2.53 -11.01 -9.48
CA THR A 106 2.54 -9.54 -9.44
C THR A 106 1.12 -8.97 -9.49
N ALA A 107 0.25 -9.52 -10.33
CA ALA A 107 -1.15 -9.11 -10.41
C ALA A 107 -1.92 -9.38 -9.11
N ARG A 108 -1.62 -10.51 -8.44
CA ARG A 108 -2.21 -10.94 -7.16
C ARG A 108 -1.66 -10.20 -5.94
N THR A 109 -0.55 -9.50 -6.08
CA THR A 109 0.11 -8.80 -4.97
C THR A 109 -0.57 -7.47 -4.71
N ASP A 110 -1.02 -7.20 -3.47
CA ASP A 110 -1.67 -5.93 -3.13
C ASP A 110 -0.70 -4.74 -3.07
N ALA A 111 -1.25 -3.53 -2.85
CA ALA A 111 -0.46 -2.30 -2.67
C ALA A 111 0.57 -2.37 -1.53
N GLY A 112 0.39 -3.32 -0.59
CA GLY A 112 1.29 -3.57 0.53
C GLY A 112 2.33 -4.66 0.26
N GLY A 113 2.43 -5.18 -0.97
CA GLY A 113 3.38 -6.21 -1.35
C GLY A 113 2.99 -7.62 -0.90
N LYS A 114 1.76 -7.86 -0.46
CA LYS A 114 1.29 -9.17 -0.01
C LYS A 114 0.50 -9.88 -1.09
N LEU A 115 0.85 -11.15 -1.32
CA LEU A 115 0.11 -12.01 -2.24
C LEU A 115 -1.29 -12.31 -1.69
N ARG A 116 -2.32 -11.93 -2.43
CA ARG A 116 -3.72 -12.24 -2.10
C ARG A 116 -4.25 -13.37 -2.97
N ARG A 117 -4.91 -14.35 -2.33
CA ARG A 117 -5.57 -15.47 -3.00
C ARG A 117 -7.03 -15.18 -3.39
N ASP A 118 -7.56 -14.04 -2.95
CA ASP A 118 -8.95 -13.62 -3.17
C ASP A 118 -9.02 -12.47 -4.18
N THR A 119 -8.26 -12.57 -5.28
CA THR A 119 -8.21 -11.51 -6.29
C THR A 119 -9.04 -11.85 -7.52
N ALA A 120 -9.38 -10.84 -8.31
CA ALA A 120 -10.03 -11.01 -9.61
C ALA A 120 -9.22 -11.89 -10.58
N TYR A 121 -7.94 -12.16 -10.30
CA TYR A 121 -7.04 -12.95 -11.14
C TYR A 121 -6.99 -14.44 -10.79
N GLU A 122 -7.80 -14.92 -9.82
CA GLU A 122 -7.75 -16.33 -9.39
C GLU A 122 -8.07 -17.31 -10.53
N HIS A 123 -8.93 -16.91 -11.47
CA HIS A 123 -9.29 -17.72 -12.64
C HIS A 123 -8.14 -17.93 -13.64
N PHE A 124 -7.04 -17.17 -13.52
CA PHE A 124 -5.81 -17.37 -14.28
C PHE A 124 -4.85 -18.37 -13.60
N ALA A 125 -5.14 -18.82 -12.36
CA ALA A 125 -4.27 -19.76 -11.66
C ALA A 125 -4.28 -21.17 -12.30
N THR A 126 -5.37 -21.53 -12.98
CA THR A 126 -5.49 -22.78 -13.72
C THR A 126 -5.22 -22.52 -15.21
N VAL A 127 -4.19 -23.15 -15.74
CA VAL A 127 -3.89 -23.18 -17.18
C VAL A 127 -3.99 -24.63 -17.63
N ASN A 128 -4.86 -24.90 -18.61
CA ASN A 128 -4.96 -26.25 -19.19
C ASN A 128 -3.92 -26.36 -20.30
N ILE A 129 -2.74 -26.88 -19.98
CA ILE A 129 -1.72 -27.18 -20.97
C ILE A 129 -2.33 -28.20 -21.94
N ALA A 130 -2.47 -27.83 -23.21
CA ALA A 130 -2.86 -28.76 -24.26
C ALA A 130 -1.77 -29.85 -24.34
N GLY A 131 -2.18 -31.07 -24.00
CA GLY A 131 -1.32 -32.27 -24.03
C GLY A 131 -1.46 -33.03 -25.33
#